data_AF-A0A6H5IPN2-F1
#
_entry.id   AF-A0A6H5IPN2-F1
#
_cell.length_a   1.000
_cell.length_b   1.000
_cell.length_c   1.000
_cell.angle_alpha   90.00
_cell.angle_beta   90.00
_cell.angle_gamma   90.00
#
_symmetry.space_group_name_H-M   'P 1'
#
loop_
_entity.id
_entity.type
_entity.pdbx_description
1 polymer ?
#
loop_
_entity_poly.entity_id
_entity_poly.type
_entity_poly.pdbx_seq_one_letter_code
_entity_poly.pdbx_strand_id
1 'polypeptide(L)'
;MPHFDYACLALIDISASLDIKLRRLLNACIRYIFQLPSDAALRPYYTRLDWLLSSQRRDYFLNILTFKVLNGLCPDYISNLYHWTGNEVRRSARIAGGAPTIEVPFADSSTLKSGFFIRAANAWNALPAQLRSSGSLASFKSLLGYYLRRHHNAQ
;
A
#
# COMPACT_ATOMS: atom_id res chain seq x y z
N MET A 1 -6.12 12.88 -5.29
CA MET A 1 -5.66 13.51 -6.55
C MET A 1 -5.85 12.43 -7.61
N PRO A 2 -7.06 12.31 -8.16
CA PRO A 2 -7.58 11.06 -8.72
C PRO A 2 -6.72 10.47 -9.85
N HIS A 3 -6.03 11.31 -10.62
CA HIS A 3 -5.13 10.87 -11.69
C HIS A 3 -3.88 10.11 -11.19
N PHE A 4 -3.31 10.52 -10.05
CA PHE A 4 -2.19 9.79 -9.45
C PHE A 4 -2.63 8.49 -8.80
N ASP A 5 -3.84 8.47 -8.28
CA ASP A 5 -4.38 7.36 -7.50
C ASP A 5 -4.78 6.18 -8.41
N TYR A 6 -5.16 6.44 -9.67
CA TYR A 6 -5.56 5.42 -10.65
C TYR A 6 -4.49 4.34 -10.91
N ALA A 7 -3.24 4.75 -11.15
CA ALA A 7 -2.18 3.84 -11.56
C ALA A 7 -1.34 3.31 -10.38
N CYS A 8 -1.66 3.67 -9.14
CA CYS A 8 -0.84 3.32 -7.97
C CYS A 8 -0.59 1.81 -7.84
N LEU A 9 -1.57 0.98 -8.20
CA LEU A 9 -1.45 -0.49 -8.19
C LEU A 9 -0.54 -1.03 -9.31
N ALA A 10 -0.61 -0.45 -10.51
CA ALA A 10 0.27 -0.82 -11.62
C ALA A 10 1.71 -0.33 -11.41
N LEU A 11 1.88 0.73 -10.63
CA LEU A 11 3.17 1.37 -10.36
C LEU A 11 3.88 0.82 -9.12
N ILE A 12 3.46 -0.33 -8.59
CA ILE A 12 4.09 -0.93 -7.40
C ILE A 12 5.55 -1.25 -7.69
N ASP A 13 5.84 -2.02 -8.74
CA ASP A 13 7.18 -2.52 -9.10
C ASP A 13 7.97 -1.60 -10.04
N ILE A 14 7.76 -0.29 -9.93
CA ILE A 14 8.49 0.67 -10.78
C ILE A 14 9.96 0.76 -10.40
N SER A 15 10.79 1.02 -11.42
CA SER A 15 12.19 1.33 -11.22
C SER A 15 12.39 2.61 -10.39
N ALA A 16 13.50 2.69 -9.68
CA ALA A 16 13.85 3.87 -8.87
C ALA A 16 13.87 5.17 -9.69
N SER A 17 14.26 5.10 -10.97
CA SER A 17 14.26 6.25 -11.87
C SER A 17 12.85 6.79 -12.13
N LEU A 18 11.85 5.91 -12.28
CA LEU A 18 10.46 6.32 -12.48
C LEU A 18 9.83 6.81 -11.18
N ASP A 19 10.17 6.23 -10.03
CA ASP A 19 9.73 6.73 -8.72
C ASP A 19 10.22 8.16 -8.45
N ILE A 20 11.48 8.46 -8.83
CA ILE A 20 12.02 9.83 -8.74
C ILE A 20 11.21 10.79 -9.61
N LYS A 21 10.84 10.40 -10.84
CA LYS A 21 10.00 11.24 -11.72
C LYS A 21 8.63 11.51 -11.09
N LEU A 22 7.99 10.47 -10.55
CA LEU A 22 6.69 10.60 -9.88
C LEU A 22 6.76 11.53 -8.67
N ARG A 23 7.80 11.38 -7.84
CA ARG A 23 8.05 12.25 -6.69
C ARG A 23 8.29 13.70 -7.10
N ARG A 24 9.07 13.94 -8.16
CA ARG A 24 9.31 15.28 -8.70
C ARG A 24 8.02 15.94 -9.18
N LEU A 25 7.14 15.19 -9.83
CA LEU A 25 5.85 15.69 -10.29
C LEU A 25 4.93 16.09 -9.11
N LEU A 26 4.82 15.24 -8.09
CA LEU A 26 4.06 15.58 -6.87
C LEU A 26 4.63 16.81 -6.15
N ASN A 27 5.95 16.88 -6.05
CA ASN A 27 6.63 18.05 -5.48
C ASN A 27 6.34 19.32 -6.27
N ALA A 28 6.34 19.26 -7.60
CA ALA A 28 5.97 20.38 -8.45
C ALA A 28 4.52 20.82 -8.23
N CYS A 29 3.57 19.88 -8.09
CA CYS A 29 2.18 20.20 -7.76
C CYS A 29 2.05 20.92 -6.41
N ILE A 30 2.76 20.47 -5.38
CA ILE A 30 2.72 21.12 -4.06
C ILE A 30 3.29 22.54 -4.14
N ARG A 31 4.42 22.70 -4.83
CA ARG A 31 5.04 24.01 -5.06
C ARG A 31 4.10 24.96 -5.79
N TYR A 32 3.36 24.45 -6.78
CA TYR A 32 2.37 25.23 -7.52
C TYR A 32 1.20 25.66 -6.64
N ILE A 33 0.63 24.74 -5.84
CA ILE A 33 -0.52 25.02 -4.96
C ILE A 33 -0.19 26.07 -3.90
N PHE A 34 0.99 25.96 -3.27
CA PHE A 34 1.41 26.87 -2.19
C PHE A 34 2.33 28.00 -2.64
N GLN A 35 2.57 28.13 -3.95
CA GLN A 35 3.46 29.14 -4.54
C GLN A 35 4.83 29.21 -3.85
N LEU A 36 5.49 28.06 -3.71
CA LEU A 36 6.73 27.93 -2.94
C LEU A 36 7.99 28.17 -3.78
N PRO A 37 9.03 28.83 -3.21
CA PRO A 37 10.33 28.98 -3.86
C PRO A 37 11.04 27.62 -3.98
N SER A 38 11.93 27.47 -4.97
CA SER A 38 12.61 26.20 -5.34
C SER A 38 13.24 25.43 -4.18
N ASP A 39 13.62 26.12 -3.11
CA ASP A 39 14.39 25.53 -2.00
C ASP A 39 13.53 25.27 -0.76
N ALA A 40 12.23 25.60 -0.81
CA ALA A 40 11.32 25.37 0.30
C ALA A 40 11.21 23.87 0.64
N ALA A 41 11.23 23.58 1.94
CA ALA A 41 10.97 22.26 2.48
C ALA A 41 9.50 21.86 2.25
N LEU A 42 9.29 20.75 1.55
CA LEU A 42 7.94 20.33 1.12
C LEU A 42 7.19 19.50 2.17
N ARG A 43 7.91 18.90 3.13
CA ARG A 43 7.35 18.05 4.21
C ARG A 43 6.14 18.68 4.93
N PRO A 44 6.18 19.93 5.43
CA PRO A 44 5.03 20.52 6.14
C PRO A 44 3.78 20.68 5.26
N TYR A 45 3.97 20.83 3.95
CA TYR A 45 2.89 21.00 2.98
C TYR A 45 2.20 19.67 2.65
N TYR A 46 2.90 18.54 2.73
CA TYR A 46 2.28 17.22 2.65
C TYR A 46 1.30 17.01 3.82
N THR A 47 1.70 17.38 5.04
CA THR A 47 0.81 17.32 6.21
C THR A 47 -0.39 18.25 6.08
N ARG A 48 -0.17 19.48 5.59
CA ARG A 48 -1.25 20.47 5.40
C ARG A 48 -2.27 20.07 4.34
N LEU A 49 -1.84 19.38 3.29
CA LEU A 49 -2.73 18.83 2.25
C LEU A 49 -3.35 17.49 2.64
N ASP A 50 -2.92 16.91 3.75
CA ASP A 50 -3.24 15.55 4.15
C ASP A 50 -2.86 14.50 3.08
N TRP A 51 -1.76 14.76 2.35
CA TRP A 51 -1.30 13.92 1.25
C TRP A 51 -0.25 12.92 1.73
N LEU A 52 -0.43 11.67 1.29
CA LEU A 52 0.58 10.62 1.38
C LEU A 52 1.64 10.78 0.28
N LEU A 53 2.88 10.35 0.57
CA LEU A 53 3.95 10.26 -0.42
C LEU A 53 3.63 9.22 -1.50
N SER A 54 4.30 9.33 -2.64
CA SER A 54 4.13 8.37 -3.75
C SER A 54 4.28 6.91 -3.31
N SER A 55 5.30 6.60 -2.51
CA SER A 55 5.53 5.25 -1.96
C SER A 55 4.38 4.80 -1.06
N GLN A 56 4.01 5.62 -0.08
CA GLN A 56 2.95 5.32 0.87
C GLN A 56 1.58 5.18 0.21
N ARG A 57 1.32 5.94 -0.87
CA ARG A 57 0.08 5.78 -1.65
C ARG A 57 0.01 4.42 -2.31
N ARG A 58 1.11 3.93 -2.87
CA ARG A 58 1.16 2.58 -3.44
C ARG A 58 0.86 1.53 -2.38
N ASP A 59 1.50 1.63 -1.21
CA ASP A 59 1.26 0.72 -0.10
C ASP A 59 -0.18 0.81 0.42
N TYR A 60 -0.76 2.02 0.46
CA TYR A 60 -2.15 2.25 0.84
C TYR A 60 -3.13 1.53 -0.08
N PHE A 61 -3.00 1.75 -1.39
CA PHE A 61 -3.88 1.11 -2.38
C PHE A 61 -3.65 -0.39 -2.48
N LEU A 62 -2.40 -0.84 -2.37
CA LEU A 62 -2.05 -2.26 -2.33
C LEU A 62 -2.74 -2.97 -1.17
N ASN A 63 -2.63 -2.43 0.04
CA ASN A 63 -3.27 -3.00 1.22
C ASN A 63 -4.80 -2.96 1.15
N ILE A 64 -5.40 -1.92 0.54
CA ILE A 64 -6.84 -1.87 0.29
C ILE A 64 -7.28 -2.98 -0.66
N LEU A 65 -6.52 -3.21 -1.72
CA LEU A 65 -6.83 -4.28 -2.67
C LEU A 65 -6.70 -5.64 -1.98
N THR A 66 -5.63 -5.86 -1.20
CA THR A 66 -5.47 -7.08 -0.40
C THR A 66 -6.63 -7.29 0.55
N PHE A 67 -7.08 -6.25 1.28
CA PHE A 67 -8.25 -6.33 2.15
C PHE A 67 -9.50 -6.76 1.37
N LYS A 68 -9.74 -6.16 0.20
CA LYS A 68 -10.91 -6.50 -0.62
C LYS A 68 -10.87 -7.94 -1.12
N VAL A 69 -9.71 -8.40 -1.57
CA VAL A 69 -9.53 -9.79 -2.01
C VAL A 69 -9.76 -10.77 -0.87
N LEU A 70 -9.21 -10.50 0.33
CA LEU A 70 -9.39 -11.36 1.51
C LEU A 70 -10.83 -11.43 2.00
N ASN A 71 -11.62 -10.35 1.82
CA ASN A 71 -13.02 -10.29 2.23
C ASN A 71 -14.01 -10.64 1.10
N GLY A 72 -13.53 -11.09 -0.07
CA GLY A 72 -14.41 -11.42 -1.21
C GLY A 72 -15.15 -10.22 -1.80
N LEU A 73 -14.65 -8.99 -1.59
CA LEU A 73 -15.24 -7.74 -2.10
C LEU A 73 -14.71 -7.37 -3.50
N CYS A 74 -13.96 -8.27 -4.13
CA CYS A 74 -13.38 -8.09 -5.46
C CYS A 74 -14.12 -8.97 -6.48
N PRO A 75 -14.25 -8.52 -7.74
CA PRO A 75 -14.79 -9.36 -8.81
C PRO A 75 -13.98 -10.63 -9.03
N ASP A 76 -14.64 -11.68 -9.52
CA ASP A 76 -14.07 -13.02 -9.68
C ASP A 76 -12.78 -13.02 -10.52
N TYR A 77 -12.68 -12.17 -11.54
CA TYR A 77 -11.46 -12.09 -12.36
C TYR A 77 -10.26 -11.59 -11.54
N ILE A 78 -10.45 -10.68 -10.58
CA ILE A 78 -9.38 -10.23 -9.69
C ILE A 78 -9.07 -11.33 -8.69
N SER A 79 -10.06 -11.95 -8.06
CA SER A 79 -9.80 -13.03 -7.12
C SER A 79 -9.10 -14.21 -7.77
N ASN A 80 -9.37 -14.50 -9.05
CA ASN A 80 -8.70 -15.54 -9.82
C ASN A 80 -7.27 -15.18 -10.22
N LEU A 81 -6.99 -13.90 -10.52
CA LEU A 81 -5.62 -13.41 -10.76
C LEU A 81 -4.75 -13.54 -9.50
N TYR A 82 -5.36 -13.37 -8.33
CA TYR A 82 -4.79 -13.88 -7.10
C TYR A 82 -5.00 -15.39 -7.07
N HIS A 83 -4.27 -16.12 -7.91
CA HIS A 83 -4.13 -17.57 -7.75
C HIS A 83 -3.44 -17.78 -6.40
N TRP A 84 -4.25 -17.81 -5.34
CA TRP A 84 -3.93 -18.37 -4.04
C TRP A 84 -3.77 -19.86 -4.30
N THR A 85 -2.66 -20.24 -4.93
CA THR A 85 -2.36 -21.62 -5.28
C THR A 85 -2.34 -22.42 -4.00
N GLY A 86 -3.37 -23.25 -3.86
CA GLY A 86 -3.52 -24.19 -2.78
C GLY A 86 -4.59 -23.80 -1.77
N ASN A 87 -5.20 -24.84 -1.23
CA ASN A 87 -5.81 -24.93 0.10
C ASN A 87 -4.87 -24.47 1.26
N GLU A 88 -3.82 -23.70 0.95
CA GLU A 88 -2.71 -23.22 1.75
C GLU A 88 -2.83 -21.74 2.09
N VAL A 89 -3.93 -21.08 1.73
CA VAL A 89 -4.41 -19.97 2.56
C VAL A 89 -5.06 -20.57 3.80
N ARG A 90 -4.26 -21.26 4.60
CA ARG A 90 -4.53 -21.25 6.02
C ARG A 90 -4.42 -19.78 6.38
N ARG A 91 -5.58 -19.11 6.52
CA ARG A 91 -5.71 -18.12 7.58
C ARG A 91 -5.09 -18.83 8.78
N SER A 92 -3.85 -18.51 9.12
CA SER A 92 -3.23 -19.15 10.26
C SER A 92 -3.88 -18.53 11.48
N ALA A 93 -5.07 -19.04 11.79
CA ALA A 93 -5.75 -18.86 13.07
C ALA A 93 -4.94 -19.53 14.20
N ARG A 94 -3.78 -20.12 13.89
CA ARG A 94 -2.88 -20.84 14.78
C ARG A 94 -1.70 -20.01 15.27
N ILE A 95 -1.69 -18.69 15.08
CA ILE A 95 -0.94 -17.82 15.97
C ILE A 95 -1.92 -17.41 17.08
N ALA A 96 -1.80 -18.08 18.23
CA ALA A 96 -2.59 -17.80 19.43
C ALA A 96 -2.73 -16.28 19.65
N GLY A 97 -3.93 -15.74 19.44
CA GLY A 97 -4.27 -14.34 19.69
C GLY A 97 -3.86 -13.29 18.65
N GLY A 98 -3.37 -13.66 17.46
CA GLY A 98 -2.84 -12.71 16.47
C GLY A 98 -3.64 -12.64 15.16
N ALA A 99 -3.87 -11.42 14.66
CA ALA A 99 -4.61 -11.07 13.43
C ALA A 99 -4.28 -11.88 12.15
N PRO A 100 -5.17 -11.90 11.14
CA PRO A 100 -4.98 -12.71 9.92
C PRO A 100 -3.70 -12.32 9.17
N THR A 101 -2.74 -13.24 9.14
CA THR A 101 -1.47 -13.13 8.39
C THR A 101 -1.59 -13.92 7.09
N ILE A 102 -1.01 -13.42 6.01
CA ILE A 102 -0.95 -14.12 4.73
C ILE A 102 0.31 -14.97 4.70
N GLU A 103 0.19 -16.26 4.37
CA GLU A 103 1.35 -17.10 4.08
C GLU A 103 1.96 -16.66 2.74
N VAL A 104 3.23 -16.25 2.79
CA VAL A 104 4.00 -15.82 1.61
C VAL A 104 4.65 -17.08 1.03
N PRO A 105 4.33 -17.49 -0.22
CA PRO A 105 4.94 -18.66 -0.83
C PRO A 105 6.44 -18.42 -0.99
N PHE A 106 7.23 -19.48 -0.80
CA PHE A 106 8.66 -19.42 -1.01
C PHE A 106 8.95 -19.17 -2.50
N ALA A 107 9.62 -18.05 -2.78
CA ALA A 107 10.00 -17.67 -4.14
C ALA A 107 11.50 -17.93 -4.33
N ASP A 108 11.85 -18.94 -5.12
CA ASP A 108 13.23 -19.31 -5.44
C ASP A 108 13.96 -18.29 -6.32
N SER A 109 13.21 -17.54 -7.15
CA SER A 109 13.79 -16.56 -8.09
C SER A 109 13.62 -15.12 -7.60
N SER A 110 14.66 -14.29 -7.78
CA SER A 110 14.66 -12.86 -7.45
C SER A 110 13.52 -12.09 -8.12
N THR A 111 13.12 -12.50 -9.33
CA THR A 111 11.98 -11.93 -10.08
C THR A 111 10.63 -12.32 -9.48
N LEU A 112 10.54 -13.51 -8.87
CA LEU A 112 9.31 -13.96 -8.21
C LEU A 112 9.15 -13.28 -6.83
N LYS A 113 10.26 -12.99 -6.13
CA LYS A 113 10.30 -12.22 -4.86
C LYS A 113 9.73 -10.80 -4.99
N SER A 114 9.84 -10.20 -6.18
CA SER A 114 9.23 -8.90 -6.53
C SER A 114 7.84 -9.03 -7.15
N GLY A 115 7.24 -10.22 -7.19
CA GLY A 115 5.90 -10.39 -7.71
C GLY A 115 4.89 -9.56 -6.91
N PHE A 116 3.91 -8.98 -7.62
CA PHE A 116 2.82 -8.19 -7.05
C PHE A 116 2.19 -8.85 -5.82
N PHE A 117 1.98 -10.17 -5.86
CA PHE A 117 1.45 -10.95 -4.76
C PHE A 117 2.37 -10.97 -3.53
N ILE A 118 3.67 -11.21 -3.71
CA ILE A 118 4.62 -11.27 -2.59
C ILE A 118 4.74 -9.91 -1.93
N ARG A 119 4.71 -8.83 -2.72
CA ARG A 119 4.66 -7.47 -2.17
C ARG A 119 3.35 -7.18 -1.45
N ALA A 120 2.22 -7.62 -1.98
CA ALA A 120 0.92 -7.48 -1.32
C ALA A 120 0.89 -8.20 0.04
N ALA A 121 1.40 -9.43 0.09
CA ALA A 121 1.47 -10.25 1.29
C ALA A 121 2.46 -9.67 2.32
N ASN A 122 3.64 -9.25 1.89
CA ASN A 122 4.62 -8.60 2.76
C ASN A 122 4.10 -7.27 3.32
N ALA A 123 3.49 -6.43 2.46
CA ALA A 123 2.91 -5.16 2.88
C ALA A 123 1.77 -5.36 3.88
N TRP A 124 0.93 -6.38 3.68
CA TRP A 124 -0.13 -6.76 4.60
C TRP A 124 0.41 -7.26 5.94
N ASN A 125 1.41 -8.15 5.92
CA ASN A 125 2.01 -8.73 7.12
C ASN A 125 2.80 -7.70 7.93
N ALA A 126 3.34 -6.65 7.29
CA ALA A 126 3.98 -5.53 7.96
C ALA A 126 2.98 -4.63 8.72
N LEU A 127 1.67 -4.80 8.53
CA LEU A 127 0.67 -4.03 9.26
C LEU A 127 0.46 -4.56 10.69
N PRO A 128 0.29 -3.66 11.68
CA PRO A 128 -0.13 -4.02 13.02
C PRO A 128 -1.41 -4.87 13.02
N ALA A 129 -1.46 -5.82 13.95
CA ALA A 129 -2.60 -6.72 14.10
C ALA A 129 -3.94 -5.97 14.25
N GLN A 130 -3.93 -4.82 14.93
CA GLN A 130 -5.10 -3.95 15.12
C GLN A 130 -5.70 -3.40 13.82
N LEU A 131 -4.86 -3.15 12.80
CA LEU A 131 -5.33 -2.69 11.49
C LEU A 131 -5.94 -3.86 10.70
N ARG A 132 -5.31 -5.02 10.79
CA ARG A 132 -5.72 -6.24 10.10
C ARG A 132 -7.03 -6.83 10.63
N SER A 133 -7.37 -6.57 11.90
CA SER A 133 -8.62 -6.99 12.53
C SER A 133 -9.79 -6.02 12.34
N SER A 134 -9.67 -5.02 11.45
CA SER A 134 -10.75 -4.04 11.23
C SER A 134 -11.97 -4.68 10.56
N GLY A 135 -13.17 -4.42 11.11
CA GLY A 135 -14.42 -5.06 10.67
C GLY A 135 -15.06 -4.47 9.43
N SER A 136 -14.55 -3.36 8.88
CA SER A 136 -15.12 -2.73 7.68
C SER A 136 -14.05 -2.09 6.80
N LEU A 137 -14.30 -2.05 5.49
CA LEU A 137 -13.43 -1.39 4.52
C LEU A 137 -13.26 0.11 4.82
N ALA A 138 -14.32 0.78 5.29
CA ALA A 138 -14.27 2.20 5.62
C ALA A 138 -13.36 2.46 6.83
N SER A 139 -13.51 1.67 7.90
CA SER A 139 -12.65 1.74 9.08
C SER A 139 -11.20 1.41 8.72
N PHE A 140 -10.96 0.40 7.90
CA PHE A 140 -9.62 0.02 7.44
C PHE A 140 -8.93 1.16 6.69
N LYS A 141 -9.61 1.79 5.72
CA LYS A 141 -9.07 2.93 4.95
C LYS A 141 -8.64 4.08 5.87
N SER A 142 -9.52 4.49 6.79
CA SER A 142 -9.25 5.59 7.69
C SER A 142 -8.07 5.30 8.63
N LEU A 143 -8.04 4.11 9.22
CA LEU A 143 -6.97 3.69 10.13
C LEU A 143 -5.62 3.51 9.42
N LEU A 144 -5.63 2.91 8.22
CA LEU A 144 -4.43 2.73 7.41
C LEU A 144 -3.85 4.08 6.96
N GLY A 145 -4.71 5.01 6.52
CA GLY A 145 -4.28 6.37 6.17
C GLY A 145 -3.63 7.09 7.36
N TYR A 146 -4.22 6.97 8.56
CA TYR A 146 -3.62 7.51 9.78
C TYR A 146 -2.25 6.87 10.11
N TYR A 147 -2.15 5.55 10.03
CA TYR A 147 -0.92 4.81 10.31
C TYR A 147 0.22 5.20 9.36
N LEU A 148 -0.04 5.24 8.05
CA LEU A 148 0.97 5.57 7.04
C LEU A 148 1.46 7.03 7.17
N ARG A 149 0.56 7.97 7.50
CA ARG A 149 0.94 9.36 7.79
C ARG A 149 1.84 9.47 9.01
N ARG A 150 1.58 8.68 10.08
CA ARG A 150 2.39 8.71 11.30
C ARG A 150 3.78 8.10 11.11
N HIS A 151 3.87 7.01 10.36
CA HIS A 151 5.16 6.38 10.03
C HIS A 151 6.05 7.21 9.09
N HIS A 152 5.51 8.25 8.44
CA HIS A 152 6.30 9.23 7.70
C HIS A 152 7.23 10.04 8.64
N ASN A 153 6.79 10.38 9.85
CA ASN A 153 7.47 11.36 10.70
C ASN A 153 8.72 10.81 11.43
N ALA A 154 9.08 9.55 11.19
CA ALA A 154 10.20 8.87 11.86
C ALA A 154 11.45 8.67 10.98
N GLN A 155 11.46 9.17 9.73
CA GLN A 155 12.60 9.15 8.79
C GLN A 155 12.87 10.55 8.19
#